data_AF-A0A356T280-F1
#
_entry.id   AF-A0A356T280-F1
#
_cell.length_a   1.000
_cell.length_b   1.000
_cell.length_c   1.000
_cell.angle_alpha   90.00
_cell.angle_beta   90.00
_cell.angle_gamma   90.00
#
_symmetry.space_group_name_H-M   'P 1'
#
loop_
_entity.id
_entity.type
_entity.pdbx_description
1 polymer ?
#
loop_
_entity_poly.entity_id
_entity_poly.type
_entity_poly.pdbx_seq_one_letter_code
_entity_poly.pdbx_strand_id
1 'polypeptide(L)'
;QVLMRWRRAHLPRTTAWTVSADVPADQMHEALRGPPSLPAPPPPRSAAAAAADPAPFCFALAALVALLGLFKLLTVRILARRSRSVAPPLVPMPIWVRVPLLLFASALGGWLGPTLGIFPAFGVLALAVLLAVVRPGRTPPPSRLGAWRPADARWIAASRRAFWRRAIAPSGALDATTPLGALHACLWIALPVSSAWIDWPVGLDALILAAALPLPLLGTGTVLSFPRGPAETLRALLAFVGKRRALPDGVALRPVMHVDVRGEVQDARVRTVLPRRPRGLLRLDLAVAQLPHAGGWDAELCLVVVTRAESAAEKALTDALPELSRVESRGGRRVLRRLPLERLPLERWLATLGAIAEALARCPEAPAAARGVASHAETVRDLPAPRAVGL
;
A
#
# COMPACT_ATOMS: atom_id res chain seq x y z
N GLN A 1 -33.03 -53.53 46.82
CA GLN A 1 -32.13 -54.04 45.76
C GLN A 1 -31.93 -52.92 44.75
N VAL A 2 -30.73 -52.31 44.69
CA VAL A 2 -30.42 -51.24 43.74
C VAL A 2 -29.59 -51.84 42.61
N LEU A 3 -30.06 -51.67 41.37
CA LEU A 3 -29.47 -52.26 40.17
C LEU A 3 -28.43 -51.29 39.58
N MET A 4 -27.14 -51.50 39.85
CA MET A 4 -26.07 -50.73 39.22
C MET A 4 -25.78 -51.29 37.81
N ARG A 5 -26.13 -50.51 36.77
CA ARG A 5 -25.75 -50.82 35.38
C ARG A 5 -24.35 -50.30 35.10
N TRP A 6 -23.41 -51.22 34.89
CA TRP A 6 -22.05 -50.90 34.47
C TRP A 6 -21.94 -50.94 32.95
N ARG A 7 -21.54 -49.81 32.32
CA ARG A 7 -21.00 -49.83 30.95
C ARG A 7 -19.51 -50.17 31.05
N ARG A 8 -19.08 -51.29 30.45
CA ARG A 8 -17.67 -51.67 30.33
C ARG A 8 -16.95 -50.66 29.42
N ALA A 9 -16.21 -49.73 30.01
CA ALA A 9 -15.08 -49.11 29.34
C ALA A 9 -13.87 -50.04 29.53
N HIS A 10 -13.27 -50.51 28.44
CA HIS A 10 -12.00 -51.23 28.51
C HIS A 10 -10.92 -50.27 29.01
N LEU A 11 -10.24 -50.66 30.07
CA LEU A 11 -9.44 -49.79 30.90
C LEU A 11 -8.08 -50.48 31.20
N PRO A 12 -6.92 -49.80 31.09
CA PRO A 12 -5.60 -50.46 31.11
C PRO A 12 -5.24 -51.03 32.49
N ARG A 13 -4.69 -52.24 32.53
CA ARG A 13 -4.51 -53.07 33.75
C ARG A 13 -3.38 -52.66 34.71
N THR A 14 -2.72 -51.52 34.56
CA THR A 14 -1.44 -51.26 35.26
C THR A 14 -1.36 -49.97 36.08
N THR A 15 -2.47 -49.28 36.34
CA THR A 15 -2.49 -48.15 37.30
C THR A 15 -3.59 -48.34 38.35
N ALA A 16 -3.26 -48.09 39.62
CA ALA A 16 -4.22 -48.12 40.72
C ALA A 16 -5.18 -46.93 40.59
N TRP A 17 -6.48 -47.18 40.59
CA TRP A 17 -7.49 -46.14 40.49
C TRP A 17 -8.31 -46.04 41.75
N THR A 18 -8.56 -44.81 42.17
CA THR A 18 -9.46 -44.47 43.25
C THR A 18 -10.85 -44.28 42.66
N VAL A 19 -11.79 -45.15 43.00
CA VAL A 19 -13.19 -44.98 42.66
C VAL A 19 -13.85 -44.23 43.80
N SER A 20 -14.22 -42.98 43.60
CA SER A 20 -15.06 -42.23 44.53
C SER A 20 -16.53 -42.49 44.18
N ALA A 21 -17.30 -42.92 45.18
CA ALA A 21 -18.74 -43.01 45.11
C ALA A 21 -19.32 -42.00 46.11
N ASP A 22 -20.14 -41.08 45.63
CA ASP A 22 -20.88 -40.16 46.49
C ASP A 22 -22.00 -40.94 47.17
N VAL A 23 -21.80 -41.26 48.46
CA VAL A 23 -22.84 -41.85 49.30
C VAL A 23 -23.52 -40.71 50.06
N PRO A 24 -24.85 -40.55 49.94
CA PRO A 24 -25.61 -39.57 50.70
C PRO A 24 -25.35 -39.72 52.22
N ALA A 25 -25.16 -38.60 52.92
CA ALA A 25 -24.72 -38.57 54.32
C ALA A 25 -25.70 -39.26 55.30
N ASP A 26 -26.97 -39.36 54.93
CA ASP A 26 -28.04 -40.08 55.64
C ASP A 26 -27.86 -41.60 55.60
N GLN A 27 -27.08 -42.12 54.64
CA GLN A 27 -26.80 -43.55 54.46
C GLN A 27 -25.41 -43.97 54.97
N MET A 28 -24.62 -43.03 55.51
CA MET A 28 -23.32 -43.31 56.16
C MET A 28 -23.50 -43.75 57.61
N HIS A 29 -22.78 -44.81 57.98
CA HIS A 29 -22.74 -45.35 59.35
C HIS A 29 -22.20 -44.31 60.34
N GLU A 30 -22.83 -44.16 61.50
CA GLU A 30 -22.54 -43.13 62.51
C GLU A 30 -21.07 -42.99 62.90
N ALA A 31 -20.31 -44.09 62.93
CA ALA A 31 -18.89 -44.07 63.28
C ALA A 31 -17.97 -43.37 62.25
N LEU A 32 -18.47 -43.10 61.03
CA LEU A 32 -17.74 -42.38 59.97
C LEU A 32 -18.24 -40.95 59.78
N ARG A 33 -19.23 -40.51 60.57
CA ARG A 33 -19.64 -39.10 60.60
C ARG A 33 -18.57 -38.34 61.38
N GLY A 34 -17.68 -37.66 60.66
CA GLY A 34 -16.70 -36.75 61.26
C GLY A 34 -17.38 -35.69 62.16
N PRO A 35 -16.60 -35.00 63.03
CA PRO A 35 -17.15 -34.05 63.99
C PRO A 35 -18.01 -32.98 63.29
N PRO A 36 -19.04 -32.43 63.96
CA PRO A 36 -19.96 -31.48 63.36
C PRO A 36 -19.17 -30.33 62.74
N SER A 37 -19.39 -30.12 61.44
CA SER A 37 -18.73 -29.08 60.67
C SER A 37 -18.97 -27.73 61.33
N LEU A 38 -17.89 -27.13 61.85
CA LEU A 38 -17.91 -25.72 62.24
C LEU A 38 -18.42 -24.91 61.04
N PRO A 39 -19.29 -23.91 61.25
CA PRO A 39 -19.75 -23.06 60.18
C PRO A 39 -18.52 -22.51 59.45
N ALA A 40 -18.43 -22.80 58.15
CA ALA A 40 -17.33 -22.33 57.34
C ALA A 40 -17.20 -20.81 57.55
N PRO A 41 -15.99 -20.28 57.80
CA PRO A 41 -15.81 -18.83 57.83
C PRO A 41 -16.41 -18.27 56.53
N PRO A 42 -17.14 -17.13 56.59
CA PRO A 42 -17.67 -16.54 55.37
C PRO A 42 -16.50 -16.41 54.38
N PRO A 43 -16.70 -16.75 53.09
CA PRO A 43 -15.64 -16.62 52.11
C PRO A 43 -15.04 -15.23 52.27
N PRO A 44 -13.70 -15.07 52.23
CA PRO A 44 -13.11 -13.74 52.30
C PRO A 44 -13.87 -12.93 51.26
N ARG A 45 -14.53 -11.85 51.70
CA ARG A 45 -15.10 -10.89 50.76
C ARG A 45 -13.95 -10.60 49.84
N SER A 46 -14.02 -11.06 48.58
CA SER A 46 -13.12 -10.52 47.59
C SER A 46 -13.31 -9.03 47.78
N ALA A 47 -12.22 -8.32 48.12
CA ALA A 47 -12.25 -6.89 48.03
C ALA A 47 -12.74 -6.66 46.61
N ALA A 48 -14.01 -6.26 46.46
CA ALA A 48 -14.58 -5.95 45.17
C ALA A 48 -13.60 -4.91 44.64
N ALA A 49 -12.73 -5.34 43.73
CA ALA A 49 -11.71 -4.47 43.16
C ALA A 49 -12.50 -3.26 42.72
N ALA A 50 -12.28 -2.13 43.41
CA ALA A 50 -13.10 -0.94 43.22
C ALA A 50 -13.21 -0.74 41.72
N ALA A 51 -14.44 -0.84 41.18
CA ALA A 51 -14.65 -0.94 39.75
C ALA A 51 -13.87 0.21 39.10
N ALA A 52 -12.75 -0.14 38.45
CA ALA A 52 -11.80 0.86 38.04
C ALA A 52 -12.51 1.78 37.05
N ASP A 53 -12.41 3.09 37.26
CA ASP A 53 -13.14 4.07 36.47
C ASP A 53 -12.77 3.89 34.97
N PRO A 54 -13.74 3.58 34.08
CA PRO A 54 -13.47 3.39 32.66
C PRO A 54 -13.26 4.73 31.92
N ALA A 55 -13.50 5.87 32.55
CA ALA A 55 -13.36 7.19 31.95
C ALA A 55 -11.97 7.50 31.36
N PRO A 56 -10.84 7.31 32.07
CA PRO A 56 -9.50 7.52 31.51
C PRO A 56 -9.26 6.70 30.24
N PHE A 57 -9.73 5.44 30.20
CA PHE A 57 -9.63 4.60 29.01
C PHE A 57 -10.42 5.18 27.83
N CYS A 58 -11.68 5.58 28.07
CA CYS A 58 -12.54 6.14 27.04
C CYS A 58 -12.00 7.45 26.46
N PHE A 59 -11.50 8.35 27.32
CA PHE A 59 -10.89 9.61 26.89
C PHE A 59 -9.59 9.39 26.12
N ALA A 60 -8.72 8.48 26.58
CA ALA A 60 -7.49 8.14 25.88
C ALA A 60 -7.77 7.54 24.50
N LEU A 61 -8.73 6.62 24.39
CA LEU A 61 -9.14 6.02 23.13
C LEU A 61 -9.72 7.07 22.17
N ALA A 62 -10.58 7.96 22.66
CA ALA A 62 -11.14 9.06 21.87
C ALA A 62 -10.06 10.00 21.32
N ALA A 63 -9.09 10.40 22.15
CA ALA A 63 -7.96 11.22 21.75
C ALA A 63 -7.10 10.52 20.69
N LEU A 64 -6.84 9.22 20.87
CA LEU A 64 -6.07 8.42 19.93
C LEU A 64 -6.77 8.27 18.59
N VAL A 65 -8.09 8.02 18.57
CA VAL A 65 -8.90 7.99 17.34
C VAL A 65 -8.86 9.34 16.62
N ALA A 66 -9.00 10.45 17.35
CA ALA A 66 -8.91 11.79 16.79
C ALA A 66 -7.55 12.04 16.12
N LEU A 67 -6.47 11.71 16.83
CA LEU A 67 -5.09 11.88 16.34
C LEU A 67 -4.82 11.02 15.11
N LEU A 68 -5.18 9.73 15.16
CA LEU A 68 -5.01 8.80 14.04
C LEU A 68 -5.83 9.26 12.82
N GLY A 69 -7.06 9.69 13.03
CA GLY A 69 -7.93 10.20 11.98
C GLY A 69 -7.38 11.46 11.29
N LEU A 70 -6.92 12.45 12.07
CA LEU A 70 -6.27 13.65 11.55
C LEU A 70 -4.99 13.31 10.78
N PHE A 71 -4.14 12.48 11.37
CA PHE A 71 -2.89 12.08 10.78
C PHE A 71 -3.10 11.28 9.49
N LYS A 72 -4.19 10.49 9.42
CA LYS A 72 -4.61 9.79 8.21
C LYS A 72 -5.00 10.75 7.10
N LEU A 73 -5.86 11.73 7.39
CA LEU A 73 -6.30 12.73 6.41
C LEU A 73 -5.11 13.53 5.85
N LEU A 74 -4.15 13.89 6.71
CA LEU A 74 -2.93 14.58 6.29
C LEU A 74 -2.06 13.68 5.39
N THR A 75 -1.85 12.42 5.80
CA THR A 75 -1.09 11.43 5.05
C THR A 75 -1.65 11.21 3.66
N VAL A 76 -2.97 10.96 3.56
CA VAL A 76 -3.69 10.79 2.30
C VAL A 76 -3.53 12.02 1.40
N ARG A 77 -3.63 13.23 1.96
CA ARG A 77 -3.45 14.48 1.19
C ARG A 77 -2.02 14.61 0.63
N ILE A 78 -1.01 14.22 1.41
CA ILE A 78 0.39 14.24 0.97
C ILE A 78 0.61 13.21 -0.14
N LEU A 79 0.10 11.99 0.02
CA LEU A 79 0.22 10.91 -0.98
C LEU A 79 -0.51 11.26 -2.28
N ALA A 80 -1.75 11.77 -2.19
CA ALA A 80 -2.54 12.24 -3.33
C ALA A 80 -1.80 13.33 -4.13
N ARG A 81 -1.20 14.31 -3.43
CA ARG A 81 -0.40 15.37 -4.08
C ARG A 81 0.83 14.81 -4.79
N ARG A 82 1.59 13.93 -4.14
CA ARG A 82 2.81 13.32 -4.72
C ARG A 82 2.51 12.45 -5.95
N SER A 83 1.37 11.77 -5.94
CA SER A 83 0.90 10.91 -7.03
C SER A 83 0.11 11.66 -8.11
N ARG A 84 -0.14 12.97 -7.93
CA ARG A 84 -1.05 13.78 -8.76
C ARG A 84 -2.44 13.13 -8.91
N SER A 85 -2.85 12.36 -7.91
CA SER A 85 -4.14 11.66 -7.86
C SER A 85 -5.08 12.34 -6.88
N VAL A 86 -6.35 11.95 -6.93
CA VAL A 86 -7.38 12.36 -5.98
C VAL A 86 -7.85 11.10 -5.25
N ALA A 87 -7.80 11.12 -3.91
CA ALA A 87 -8.42 10.11 -3.07
C ALA A 87 -9.83 10.56 -2.70
N PRO A 88 -10.89 9.97 -3.29
CA PRO A 88 -12.24 10.32 -2.90
C PRO A 88 -12.52 9.81 -1.47
N PRO A 89 -13.13 10.65 -0.62
CA PRO A 89 -13.48 10.21 0.73
C PRO A 89 -14.57 9.14 0.68
N LEU A 90 -14.64 8.29 1.72
CA LEU A 90 -15.74 7.32 1.82
C LEU A 90 -17.08 8.03 2.02
N VAL A 91 -17.09 9.00 2.95
CA VAL A 91 -18.18 9.94 3.18
C VAL A 91 -17.96 11.16 2.27
N PRO A 92 -18.86 11.46 1.31
CA PRO A 92 -18.65 12.48 0.26
C PRO A 92 -18.80 13.91 0.81
N MET A 93 -17.90 14.30 1.69
CA MET A 93 -17.83 15.62 2.32
C MET A 93 -16.45 16.25 2.13
N PRO A 94 -16.36 17.58 2.04
CA PRO A 94 -15.08 18.26 1.93
C PRO A 94 -14.28 18.16 3.24
N ILE A 95 -12.94 18.24 3.15
CA ILE A 95 -12.05 18.04 4.29
C ILE A 95 -12.28 19.03 5.43
N TRP A 96 -12.72 20.26 5.12
CA TRP A 96 -13.00 21.30 6.10
C TRP A 96 -14.27 21.02 6.95
N VAL A 97 -15.16 20.14 6.48
CA VAL A 97 -16.30 19.63 7.27
C VAL A 97 -15.91 18.36 8.04
N ARG A 98 -15.19 17.46 7.38
CA ARG A 98 -14.80 16.15 7.95
C ARG A 98 -13.92 16.30 9.18
N VAL A 99 -12.97 17.24 9.18
CA VAL A 99 -12.05 17.45 10.30
C VAL A 99 -12.80 17.88 11.57
N PRO A 100 -13.61 18.96 11.57
CA PRO A 100 -14.43 19.32 12.74
C PRO A 100 -15.36 18.20 13.19
N LEU A 101 -16.04 17.53 12.25
CA LEU A 101 -16.99 16.47 12.58
C LEU A 101 -16.31 15.25 13.19
N LEU A 102 -15.11 14.90 12.71
CA LEU A 102 -14.28 13.85 13.29
C LEU A 102 -13.88 14.19 14.72
N LEU A 103 -13.40 15.42 14.97
CA LEU A 103 -13.02 15.87 16.31
C LEU A 103 -14.22 15.88 17.26
N PHE A 104 -15.36 16.37 16.79
CA PHE A 104 -16.60 16.38 17.55
C PHE A 104 -17.07 14.97 17.89
N ALA A 105 -17.11 14.06 16.90
CA ALA A 105 -17.49 12.67 17.12
C ALA A 105 -16.53 11.95 18.07
N SER A 106 -15.22 12.16 17.95
CA SER A 106 -14.24 11.63 18.89
C SER A 106 -14.49 12.13 20.32
N ALA A 107 -14.66 13.44 20.51
CA ALA A 107 -14.92 14.03 21.83
C ALA A 107 -16.24 13.52 22.43
N LEU A 108 -17.30 13.45 21.62
CA LEU A 108 -18.59 12.92 22.04
C LEU A 108 -18.49 11.44 22.42
N GLY A 109 -17.76 10.62 21.67
CA GLY A 109 -17.51 9.22 22.01
C GLY A 109 -16.79 9.06 23.35
N GLY A 110 -15.78 9.88 23.62
CA GLY A 110 -15.08 9.89 24.91
C GLY A 110 -16.00 10.26 26.09
N TRP A 111 -16.90 11.21 25.89
CA TRP A 111 -17.88 11.64 26.90
C TRP A 111 -19.03 10.63 27.11
N LEU A 112 -19.44 9.93 26.04
CA LEU A 112 -20.52 8.94 26.09
C LEU A 112 -20.13 7.65 26.83
N GLY A 113 -18.85 7.27 26.81
CA GLY A 113 -18.38 6.04 27.45
C GLY A 113 -18.72 5.97 28.94
N PRO A 114 -18.35 6.99 29.72
CA PRO A 114 -18.68 7.07 31.15
C PRO A 114 -20.17 7.29 31.46
N THR A 115 -20.94 7.89 30.53
CA THR A 115 -22.30 8.36 30.81
C THR A 115 -23.40 7.40 30.34
N LEU A 116 -23.29 6.84 29.14
CA LEU A 116 -24.28 5.94 28.52
C LEU A 116 -23.74 4.53 28.29
N GLY A 117 -22.47 4.28 28.62
CA GLY A 117 -21.81 2.99 28.51
C GLY A 117 -20.97 2.82 27.24
N ILE A 118 -20.32 1.66 27.16
CA ILE A 118 -19.24 1.39 26.21
C ILE A 118 -19.73 1.28 24.75
N PHE A 119 -20.82 0.56 24.49
CA PHE A 119 -21.32 0.35 23.13
C PHE A 119 -21.71 1.64 22.37
N PRO A 120 -22.51 2.58 22.92
CA PRO A 120 -22.83 3.81 22.23
C PRO A 120 -21.58 4.67 21.96
N ALA A 121 -20.62 4.70 22.88
CA ALA A 121 -19.34 5.37 22.68
C ALA A 121 -18.58 4.81 21.46
N PHE A 122 -18.47 3.49 21.35
CA PHE A 122 -17.84 2.83 20.21
C PHE A 122 -18.55 3.10 18.88
N GLY A 123 -19.89 3.21 18.86
CA GLY A 123 -20.64 3.60 17.67
C GLY A 123 -20.25 5.00 17.17
N VAL A 124 -20.12 5.97 18.07
CA VAL A 124 -19.69 7.34 17.71
C VAL A 124 -18.21 7.38 17.32
N LEU A 125 -17.34 6.63 17.98
CA LEU A 125 -15.93 6.51 17.60
C LEU A 125 -15.76 5.84 16.23
N ALA A 126 -16.57 4.84 15.91
CA ALA A 126 -16.58 4.21 14.59
C ALA A 126 -17.01 5.22 13.49
N LEU A 127 -17.98 6.10 13.78
CA LEU A 127 -18.32 7.20 12.88
C LEU A 127 -17.13 8.14 12.67
N ALA A 128 -16.39 8.50 13.72
CA ALA A 128 -15.17 9.30 13.61
C ALA A 128 -14.11 8.64 12.70
N VAL A 129 -13.92 7.32 12.83
CA VAL A 129 -13.06 6.52 11.95
C VAL A 129 -13.53 6.57 10.49
N LEU A 130 -14.82 6.32 10.24
CA LEU A 130 -15.39 6.36 8.88
C LEU A 130 -15.21 7.73 8.21
N LEU A 131 -15.27 8.81 9.01
CA LEU A 131 -14.99 10.16 8.55
C LEU A 131 -13.54 10.40 8.15
N ALA A 132 -12.58 9.54 8.51
CA ALA A 132 -11.18 9.61 8.04
C ALA A 132 -10.86 8.62 6.90
N VAL A 133 -11.68 7.58 6.70
CA VAL A 133 -11.50 6.58 5.64
C VAL A 133 -11.64 7.19 4.23
N VAL A 134 -10.80 6.72 3.31
CA VAL A 134 -10.81 7.14 1.90
C VAL A 134 -10.80 5.93 0.97
N ARG A 135 -11.37 6.11 -0.22
CA ARG A 135 -11.34 5.10 -1.29
C ARG A 135 -10.02 5.17 -2.05
N PRO A 136 -9.66 4.12 -2.83
CA PRO A 136 -8.49 4.14 -3.70
C PRO A 136 -8.46 5.38 -4.60
N GLY A 137 -7.26 5.90 -4.82
CA GLY A 137 -7.01 7.06 -5.65
C GLY A 137 -7.49 6.83 -7.09
N ARG A 138 -8.05 7.86 -7.70
CA ARG A 138 -8.46 7.82 -9.11
C ARG A 138 -7.26 7.97 -10.04
N THR A 139 -7.46 7.57 -11.29
CA THR A 139 -6.47 7.75 -12.37
C THR A 139 -6.00 9.20 -12.41
N PRO A 140 -4.68 9.45 -12.44
CA PRO A 140 -4.18 10.80 -12.51
C PRO A 140 -4.68 11.46 -13.80
N PRO A 141 -4.95 12.78 -13.78
CA PRO A 141 -5.38 13.48 -14.97
C PRO A 141 -4.29 13.39 -16.05
N PRO A 142 -4.66 13.47 -17.34
CA PRO A 142 -3.68 13.46 -18.41
C PRO A 142 -2.63 14.55 -18.21
N SER A 143 -1.42 14.29 -18.68
CA SER A 143 -0.34 15.27 -18.64
C SER A 143 -0.78 16.56 -19.35
N ARG A 144 -0.55 17.70 -18.69
CA ARG A 144 -0.83 19.02 -19.26
C ARG A 144 0.21 19.34 -20.34
N LEU A 145 0.00 20.42 -21.08
CA LEU A 145 0.99 20.94 -22.03
C LEU A 145 2.33 21.19 -21.32
N GLY A 146 3.41 20.76 -21.96
CA GLY A 146 4.73 20.75 -21.37
C GLY A 146 5.79 20.20 -22.32
N ALA A 147 6.99 20.04 -21.80
CA ALA A 147 8.13 19.53 -22.54
C ALA A 147 8.85 18.42 -21.77
N TRP A 148 9.44 17.50 -22.50
CA TRP A 148 10.36 16.50 -21.96
C TRP A 148 11.74 17.13 -21.83
N ARG A 149 12.35 17.04 -20.65
CA ARG A 149 13.69 17.55 -20.36
C ARG A 149 14.59 16.42 -19.86
N PRO A 150 15.89 16.41 -20.19
CA PRO A 150 16.85 15.48 -19.58
C PRO A 150 16.82 15.60 -18.06
N ALA A 151 16.87 14.48 -17.35
CA ALA A 151 16.81 14.51 -15.91
C ALA A 151 18.11 15.07 -15.31
N ASP A 152 18.02 16.13 -14.52
CA ASP A 152 19.17 16.74 -13.85
C ASP A 152 19.55 16.01 -12.55
N ALA A 153 20.70 16.39 -11.97
CA ALA A 153 21.18 15.83 -10.71
C ALA A 153 20.21 16.06 -9.55
N ARG A 154 19.43 17.17 -9.57
CA ARG A 154 18.46 17.49 -8.53
C ARG A 154 17.30 16.51 -8.52
N TRP A 155 16.74 16.17 -9.68
CA TRP A 155 15.68 15.16 -9.81
C TRP A 155 16.18 13.75 -9.49
N ILE A 156 17.41 13.41 -9.86
CA ILE A 156 18.04 12.13 -9.49
C ILE A 156 18.22 12.04 -7.97
N ALA A 157 18.74 13.09 -7.32
CA ALA A 157 18.85 13.12 -5.87
C ALA A 157 17.47 13.10 -5.17
N ALA A 158 16.47 13.76 -5.74
CA ALA A 158 15.11 13.72 -5.23
C ALA A 158 14.48 12.33 -5.33
N SER A 159 14.73 11.59 -6.42
CA SER A 159 14.23 10.22 -6.60
C SER A 159 14.87 9.23 -5.60
N ARG A 160 16.17 9.38 -5.31
CA ARG A 160 16.85 8.62 -4.23
C ARG A 160 16.22 8.90 -2.86
N ARG A 161 15.98 10.18 -2.55
CA ARG A 161 15.34 10.58 -1.28
C ARG A 161 13.88 10.12 -1.15
N ALA A 162 13.16 9.94 -2.26
CA ALA A 162 11.78 9.45 -2.24
C ALA A 162 11.66 8.07 -1.56
N PHE A 163 12.70 7.23 -1.65
CA PHE A 163 12.74 5.94 -0.94
C PHE A 163 12.70 6.09 0.57
N TRP A 164 13.66 6.84 1.11
CA TRP A 164 13.80 7.05 2.55
C TRP A 164 12.58 7.77 3.11
N ARG A 165 12.04 8.73 2.35
CA ARG A 165 10.77 9.40 2.64
C ARG A 165 9.54 8.51 2.53
N ARG A 166 9.65 7.26 2.06
CA ARG A 166 8.56 6.28 2.08
C ARG A 166 8.76 5.25 3.18
N ALA A 167 10.01 4.84 3.41
CA ALA A 167 10.36 3.88 4.46
C ALA A 167 10.25 4.46 5.88
N ILE A 168 10.64 5.73 6.08
CA ILE A 168 10.74 6.37 7.41
C ILE A 168 9.67 7.45 7.59
N ALA A 169 8.88 7.76 6.55
CA ALA A 169 7.84 8.77 6.75
C ALA A 169 6.82 8.28 7.77
N PRO A 170 6.36 9.15 8.67
CA PRO A 170 5.37 8.77 9.66
C PRO A 170 4.06 8.30 9.02
N SER A 171 3.81 8.65 7.75
CA SER A 171 2.75 8.04 6.91
C SER A 171 2.82 6.51 6.80
N GLY A 172 4.01 5.90 6.93
CA GLY A 172 4.18 4.45 6.94
C GLY A 172 3.55 3.79 8.16
N ALA A 173 3.58 4.44 9.34
CA ALA A 173 2.92 3.91 10.53
C ALA A 173 1.38 3.84 10.38
N LEU A 174 0.78 4.61 9.45
CA LEU A 174 -0.65 4.55 9.13
C LEU A 174 -0.97 3.69 7.90
N ASP A 175 -0.05 2.85 7.48
CA ASP A 175 -0.17 2.01 6.30
C ASP A 175 0.24 0.57 6.61
N ALA A 176 -0.75 -0.30 6.78
CA ALA A 176 -0.57 -1.72 7.07
C ALA A 176 0.24 -2.47 6.00
N THR A 177 0.42 -1.90 4.81
CA THR A 177 1.24 -2.49 3.73
C THR A 177 2.73 -2.17 3.87
N THR A 178 3.11 -1.40 4.89
CA THR A 178 4.51 -1.13 5.24
C THR A 178 4.89 -1.83 6.53
N PRO A 179 6.19 -2.10 6.79
CA PRO A 179 6.62 -2.78 8.01
C PRO A 179 6.21 -2.05 9.29
N LEU A 180 6.31 -0.71 9.31
CA LEU A 180 5.92 0.10 10.47
C LEU A 180 4.41 0.07 10.73
N GLY A 181 3.59 0.16 9.68
CA GLY A 181 2.15 0.09 9.85
C GLY A 181 1.65 -1.33 10.14
N ALA A 182 2.32 -2.37 9.64
CA ALA A 182 2.06 -3.76 10.04
C ALA A 182 2.35 -3.97 11.54
N LEU A 183 3.50 -3.47 12.02
CA LEU A 183 3.81 -3.49 13.46
C LEU A 183 2.76 -2.72 14.27
N HIS A 184 2.34 -1.54 13.80
CA HIS A 184 1.29 -0.76 14.45
C HIS A 184 -0.06 -1.52 14.49
N ALA A 185 -0.44 -2.21 13.42
CA ALA A 185 -1.63 -3.07 13.41
C ALA A 185 -1.51 -4.23 14.42
N CYS A 186 -0.33 -4.86 14.51
CA CYS A 186 -0.07 -5.91 15.49
C CYS A 186 -0.21 -5.41 16.93
N LEU A 187 0.23 -4.18 17.23
CA LEU A 187 0.06 -3.58 18.57
C LEU A 187 -1.42 -3.47 18.96
N TRP A 188 -2.28 -3.07 18.02
CA TRP A 188 -3.73 -3.02 18.26
C TRP A 188 -4.35 -4.40 18.44
N ILE A 189 -3.95 -5.37 17.61
CA ILE A 189 -4.42 -6.76 17.73
C ILE A 189 -3.94 -7.40 19.05
N ALA A 190 -2.80 -6.99 19.58
CA ALA A 190 -2.29 -7.46 20.87
C ALA A 190 -3.03 -6.87 22.08
N LEU A 191 -3.82 -5.80 21.90
CA LEU A 191 -4.53 -5.14 23.01
C LEU A 191 -5.47 -6.09 23.78
N PRO A 192 -6.36 -6.90 23.15
CA PRO A 192 -7.19 -7.86 23.87
C PRO A 192 -6.36 -8.98 24.50
N VAL A 193 -5.27 -9.42 23.86
CA VAL A 193 -4.37 -10.46 24.39
C VAL A 193 -3.68 -10.00 25.68
N SER A 194 -3.40 -8.69 25.79
CA SER A 194 -2.79 -8.12 26.99
C SER A 194 -3.67 -8.24 28.24
N SER A 195 -4.97 -8.51 28.12
CA SER A 195 -5.86 -8.72 29.27
C SER A 195 -5.52 -9.98 30.08
N ALA A 196 -4.69 -10.88 29.56
CA ALA A 196 -4.15 -12.01 30.33
C ALA A 196 -3.08 -11.59 31.35
N TRP A 197 -2.53 -10.38 31.23
CA TRP A 197 -1.39 -9.89 32.02
C TRP A 197 -1.62 -8.51 32.62
N ILE A 198 -2.60 -7.75 32.12
CA ILE A 198 -2.92 -6.38 32.51
C ILE A 198 -4.39 -6.32 32.88
N ASP A 199 -4.68 -5.89 34.11
CA ASP A 199 -6.04 -5.62 34.58
C ASP A 199 -6.53 -4.27 34.03
N TRP A 200 -7.15 -4.32 32.86
CA TRP A 200 -7.77 -3.14 32.24
C TRP A 200 -9.04 -2.72 32.98
N PRO A 201 -9.36 -1.40 33.03
CA PRO A 201 -10.59 -0.89 33.65
C PRO A 201 -11.87 -1.17 32.82
N VAL A 202 -11.76 -2.00 31.78
CA VAL A 202 -12.84 -2.33 30.84
C VAL A 202 -12.81 -3.83 30.52
N GLY A 203 -13.96 -4.39 30.16
CA GLY A 203 -14.06 -5.81 29.79
C GLY A 203 -13.41 -6.15 28.44
N LEU A 204 -13.20 -7.45 28.20
CA LEU A 204 -12.58 -7.97 26.97
C LEU A 204 -13.28 -7.48 25.69
N ASP A 205 -14.62 -7.43 25.70
CA ASP A 205 -15.40 -6.94 24.55
C ASP A 205 -15.03 -5.52 24.15
N ALA A 206 -14.79 -4.64 25.14
CA ALA A 206 -14.38 -3.26 24.91
C ALA A 206 -12.96 -3.19 24.32
N LEU A 207 -12.05 -4.07 24.76
CA LEU A 207 -10.70 -4.16 24.21
C LEU A 207 -10.71 -4.65 22.76
N ILE A 208 -11.58 -5.63 22.43
CA ILE A 208 -11.76 -6.12 21.06
C ILE A 208 -12.28 -5.00 20.16
N LEU A 209 -13.29 -4.24 20.61
CA LEU A 209 -13.80 -3.10 19.86
C LEU A 209 -12.74 -2.00 19.69
N ALA A 210 -11.96 -1.70 20.73
CA ALA A 210 -10.84 -0.76 20.67
C ALA A 210 -9.78 -1.20 19.66
N ALA A 211 -9.43 -2.48 19.63
CA ALA A 211 -8.49 -3.06 18.68
C ALA A 211 -8.98 -2.98 17.23
N ALA A 212 -10.29 -3.07 17.00
CA ALA A 212 -10.89 -3.04 15.68
C ALA A 212 -11.00 -1.63 15.07
N LEU A 213 -11.22 -0.60 15.89
CA LEU A 213 -11.40 0.80 15.46
C LEU A 213 -10.33 1.34 14.47
N PRO A 214 -9.03 1.15 14.70
CA PRO A 214 -7.99 1.70 13.82
C PRO A 214 -7.78 0.88 12.54
N LEU A 215 -8.25 -0.37 12.46
CA LEU A 215 -7.97 -1.25 11.31
C LEU A 215 -8.43 -0.64 9.96
N PRO A 216 -9.61 -0.01 9.84
CA PRO A 216 -9.99 0.70 8.62
C PRO A 216 -9.03 1.86 8.27
N LEU A 217 -8.49 2.57 9.26
CA LEU A 217 -7.53 3.65 9.02
C LEU A 217 -6.18 3.11 8.53
N LEU A 218 -5.74 1.97 9.05
CA LEU A 218 -4.47 1.34 8.66
C LEU A 218 -4.57 0.62 7.31
N GLY A 219 -5.74 0.08 6.98
CA GLY A 219 -5.98 -0.70 5.76
C GLY A 219 -6.42 0.10 4.53
N THR A 220 -6.95 1.32 4.69
CA THR A 220 -7.42 2.15 3.56
C THR A 220 -6.48 3.32 3.29
N GLY A 221 -6.51 3.95 2.11
CA GLY A 221 -5.68 5.12 1.81
C GLY A 221 -4.17 4.88 2.03
N THR A 222 -3.74 3.64 1.79
CA THR A 222 -2.35 3.15 1.87
C THR A 222 -1.55 3.63 0.67
N VAL A 223 -0.23 3.41 0.64
CA VAL A 223 0.56 3.75 -0.54
C VAL A 223 0.15 2.92 -1.75
N LEU A 224 -0.35 1.70 -1.56
CA LEU A 224 -0.93 0.91 -2.66
C LEU A 224 -2.22 1.53 -3.20
N SER A 225 -2.91 2.36 -2.42
CA SER A 225 -4.11 3.06 -2.87
C SER A 225 -3.82 4.19 -3.86
N PHE A 226 -2.55 4.53 -4.13
CA PHE A 226 -2.17 5.62 -5.03
C PHE A 226 -1.20 5.15 -6.13
N PRO A 227 -1.28 5.74 -7.34
CA PRO A 227 -0.28 5.49 -8.36
C PRO A 227 1.08 6.08 -7.94
N ARG A 228 2.17 5.52 -8.44
CA ARG A 228 3.51 6.04 -8.16
C ARG A 228 3.66 7.47 -8.71
N GLY A 229 4.20 8.36 -7.89
CA GLY A 229 4.55 9.72 -8.30
C GLY A 229 5.78 9.77 -9.22
N PRO A 230 6.05 10.90 -9.90
CA PRO A 230 7.14 11.01 -10.88
C PRO A 230 8.53 10.67 -10.32
N ALA A 231 8.82 11.05 -9.07
CA ALA A 231 10.11 10.74 -8.43
C ALA A 231 10.26 9.23 -8.14
N GLU A 232 9.18 8.56 -7.76
CA GLU A 232 9.20 7.10 -7.53
C GLU A 232 9.31 6.34 -8.85
N THR A 233 8.61 6.80 -9.88
CA THR A 233 8.72 6.30 -11.26
C THR A 233 10.15 6.44 -11.78
N LEU A 234 10.78 7.62 -11.62
CA LEU A 234 12.17 7.82 -12.02
C LEU A 234 13.11 6.86 -11.29
N ARG A 235 12.93 6.67 -9.98
CA ARG A 235 13.74 5.75 -9.20
C ARG A 235 13.61 4.30 -9.70
N ALA A 236 12.38 3.84 -9.94
CA ALA A 236 12.15 2.49 -10.46
C ALA A 236 12.83 2.28 -11.81
N LEU A 237 12.74 3.27 -12.70
CA LEU A 237 13.40 3.25 -14.00
C LEU A 237 14.93 3.24 -13.88
N LEU A 238 15.50 4.11 -13.05
CA LEU A 238 16.95 4.16 -12.83
C LEU A 238 17.47 2.88 -12.18
N ALA A 239 16.73 2.29 -11.24
CA ALA A 239 17.08 1.01 -10.63
C ALA A 239 17.03 -0.14 -11.65
N PHE A 240 16.06 -0.11 -12.57
CA PHE A 240 15.97 -1.09 -13.65
C PHE A 240 17.15 -0.96 -14.62
N VAL A 241 17.48 0.27 -15.04
CA VAL A 241 18.56 0.54 -16.00
C VAL A 241 19.94 0.35 -15.37
N GLY A 242 20.15 0.77 -14.13
CA GLY A 242 21.45 0.67 -13.44
C GLY A 242 21.94 -0.76 -13.24
N LYS A 243 21.03 -1.75 -13.25
CA LYS A 243 21.36 -3.18 -13.23
C LYS A 243 21.83 -3.73 -14.59
N ARG A 244 21.80 -2.93 -15.66
CA ARG A 244 21.96 -3.37 -17.05
C ARG A 244 23.08 -2.60 -17.73
N ARG A 245 24.30 -3.16 -17.69
CA ARG A 245 25.53 -2.48 -18.12
C ARG A 245 25.86 -2.64 -19.61
N ALA A 246 25.39 -3.71 -20.26
CA ALA A 246 25.62 -3.94 -21.68
C ALA A 246 24.35 -3.56 -22.45
N LEU A 247 24.38 -2.43 -23.17
CA LEU A 247 23.33 -2.04 -24.12
C LEU A 247 23.74 -2.50 -25.52
N PRO A 248 22.78 -2.74 -26.44
CA PRO A 248 23.10 -2.98 -27.84
C PRO A 248 23.90 -1.82 -28.45
N ASP A 249 24.77 -2.13 -29.41
CA ASP A 249 25.63 -1.13 -30.04
C ASP A 249 24.83 0.04 -30.64
N GLY A 250 25.31 1.25 -30.39
CA GLY A 250 24.65 2.48 -30.83
C GLY A 250 23.36 2.83 -30.09
N VAL A 251 22.97 2.09 -29.04
CA VAL A 251 21.83 2.43 -28.20
C VAL A 251 22.30 3.09 -26.90
N ALA A 252 21.70 4.23 -26.56
CA ALA A 252 21.93 4.88 -25.27
C ALA A 252 20.61 5.09 -24.52
N LEU A 253 20.68 5.19 -23.20
CA LEU A 253 19.52 5.43 -22.34
C LEU A 253 19.69 6.77 -21.62
N ARG A 254 18.69 7.65 -21.73
CA ARG A 254 18.69 8.97 -21.11
C ARG A 254 17.45 9.14 -20.22
N PRO A 255 17.59 9.34 -18.90
CA PRO A 255 16.45 9.67 -18.05
C PRO A 255 15.89 11.04 -18.43
N VAL A 256 14.57 11.15 -18.50
CA VAL A 256 13.84 12.36 -18.88
C VAL A 256 12.63 12.60 -17.97
N MET A 257 12.34 13.87 -17.70
CA MET A 257 11.18 14.30 -16.93
C MET A 257 10.25 15.12 -17.82
N HIS A 258 8.95 14.90 -17.71
CA HIS A 258 7.96 15.79 -18.30
C HIS A 258 7.68 16.94 -17.34
N VAL A 259 7.96 18.15 -17.78
CA VAL A 259 7.75 19.38 -17.03
C VAL A 259 6.70 20.20 -17.76
N ASP A 260 5.66 20.62 -17.05
CA ASP A 260 4.62 21.45 -17.65
C ASP A 260 5.01 22.92 -17.79
N VAL A 261 4.13 23.70 -18.42
CA VAL A 261 4.31 25.16 -18.59
C VAL A 261 4.44 25.92 -17.27
N ARG A 262 4.03 25.34 -16.14
CA ARG A 262 4.16 25.93 -14.79
C ARG A 262 5.41 25.45 -14.05
N GLY A 263 6.24 24.62 -14.67
CA GLY A 263 7.44 24.05 -14.04
C GLY A 263 7.17 22.81 -13.18
N GLU A 264 5.94 22.29 -13.14
CA GLU A 264 5.60 21.12 -12.34
C GLU A 264 5.99 19.83 -13.04
N VAL A 265 6.58 18.92 -12.28
CA VAL A 265 6.99 17.60 -12.78
C VAL A 265 5.78 16.68 -12.85
N GLN A 266 5.53 16.13 -14.02
CA GLN A 266 4.30 15.40 -14.31
C GLN A 266 4.48 13.91 -14.55
N ASP A 267 5.59 13.52 -15.17
CA ASP A 267 5.90 12.14 -15.57
C ASP A 267 7.42 11.96 -15.64
N ALA A 268 7.89 10.72 -15.53
CA ALA A 268 9.30 10.35 -15.61
C ALA A 268 9.47 9.13 -16.51
N ARG A 269 10.44 9.18 -17.42
CA ARG A 269 10.74 8.09 -18.35
C ARG A 269 12.25 7.94 -18.55
N VAL A 270 12.66 6.84 -19.15
CA VAL A 270 14.01 6.72 -19.71
C VAL A 270 13.87 6.59 -21.21
N ARG A 271 14.34 7.59 -21.95
CA ARG A 271 14.32 7.59 -23.39
C ARG A 271 15.44 6.72 -23.93
N THR A 272 15.11 5.88 -24.90
CA THR A 272 16.08 5.18 -25.71
C THR A 272 16.51 6.08 -26.85
N VAL A 273 17.80 6.38 -26.89
CA VAL A 273 18.45 7.19 -27.90
C VAL A 273 19.09 6.25 -28.92
N LEU A 274 18.76 6.46 -30.19
CA LEU A 274 19.31 5.72 -31.32
C LEU A 274 20.32 6.59 -32.09
N PRO A 275 21.21 6.02 -32.92
CA PRO A 275 22.21 6.78 -33.67
C PRO A 275 21.58 7.71 -34.72
N ARG A 276 20.45 7.28 -35.30
CA ARG A 276 19.66 8.00 -36.28
C ARG A 276 18.20 8.03 -35.81
N ARG A 277 17.44 9.03 -36.26
CA ARG A 277 16.00 9.13 -35.99
C ARG A 277 15.20 8.57 -37.18
N PRO A 278 14.58 7.38 -37.06
CA PRO A 278 13.78 6.79 -38.13
C PRO A 278 12.58 7.66 -38.49
N ARG A 279 12.28 7.80 -39.78
CA ARG A 279 11.07 8.47 -40.24
C ARG A 279 9.83 7.71 -39.78
N GLY A 280 8.99 8.38 -39.00
CA GLY A 280 7.77 7.81 -38.43
C GLY A 280 7.89 7.38 -36.98
N LEU A 281 9.11 7.27 -36.42
CA LEU A 281 9.28 7.07 -34.98
C LEU A 281 8.99 8.37 -34.22
N LEU A 282 7.97 8.32 -33.36
CA LEU A 282 7.62 9.43 -32.48
C LEU A 282 8.29 9.32 -31.12
N ARG A 283 8.39 8.10 -30.57
CA ARG A 283 8.95 7.86 -29.24
C ARG A 283 9.43 6.42 -29.05
N LEU A 284 10.52 6.24 -28.31
CA LEU A 284 11.00 4.94 -27.84
C LEU A 284 11.51 5.12 -26.41
N ASP A 285 10.71 4.73 -25.43
CA ASP A 285 10.96 5.03 -24.02
C ASP A 285 10.64 3.83 -23.13
N LEU A 286 11.40 3.68 -22.06
CA LEU A 286 11.00 2.92 -20.88
C LEU A 286 10.09 3.79 -20.01
N ALA A 287 8.95 3.24 -19.61
CA ALA A 287 7.93 3.90 -18.81
C ALA A 287 7.41 2.95 -17.73
N VAL A 288 6.74 3.49 -16.71
CA VAL A 288 5.99 2.68 -15.75
C VAL A 288 4.50 2.91 -16.01
N ALA A 289 3.81 1.87 -16.48
CA ALA A 289 2.37 1.87 -16.58
C ALA A 289 1.76 1.71 -15.19
N GLN A 290 0.79 2.55 -14.84
CA GLN A 290 0.03 2.45 -13.59
C GLN A 290 -1.34 1.85 -13.90
N LEU A 291 -1.62 0.66 -13.40
CA LEU A 291 -2.82 -0.11 -13.68
C LEU A 291 -3.70 -0.17 -12.41
N PRO A 292 -4.94 0.36 -12.44
CA PRO A 292 -5.83 0.26 -11.29
C PRO A 292 -6.39 -1.16 -11.14
N HIS A 293 -6.52 -1.63 -9.90
CA HIS A 293 -7.21 -2.87 -9.54
C HIS A 293 -8.07 -2.65 -8.27
N ALA A 294 -8.86 -3.66 -7.87
CA ALA A 294 -9.81 -3.54 -6.77
C ALA A 294 -9.17 -3.15 -5.41
N GLY A 295 -7.88 -3.47 -5.22
CA GLY A 295 -7.12 -3.19 -4.00
C GLY A 295 -6.19 -1.96 -4.08
N GLY A 296 -6.10 -1.28 -5.23
CA GLY A 296 -5.14 -0.20 -5.40
C GLY A 296 -4.57 -0.06 -6.81
N TRP A 297 -3.26 0.19 -6.87
CA TRP A 297 -2.52 0.44 -8.10
C TRP A 297 -1.33 -0.49 -8.23
N ASP A 298 -1.29 -1.19 -9.35
CA ASP A 298 -0.12 -1.91 -9.81
C ASP A 298 0.73 -1.00 -10.70
N ALA A 299 2.04 -1.20 -10.62
CA ALA A 299 3.00 -0.46 -11.39
C ALA A 299 3.80 -1.47 -12.21
N GLU A 300 3.63 -1.42 -13.53
CA GLU A 300 4.29 -2.33 -14.46
C GLU A 300 5.30 -1.57 -15.30
N LEU A 301 6.57 -1.97 -15.24
CA LEU A 301 7.58 -1.44 -16.13
C LEU A 301 7.34 -1.90 -17.58
N CYS A 302 7.36 -0.97 -18.54
CA CYS A 302 7.12 -1.25 -19.94
C CYS A 302 8.14 -0.55 -20.85
N LEU A 303 8.48 -1.20 -21.96
CA LEU A 303 9.01 -0.51 -23.13
C LEU A 303 7.84 -0.02 -23.98
N VAL A 304 7.89 1.25 -24.36
CA VAL A 304 6.85 1.95 -25.09
C VAL A 304 7.43 2.49 -26.38
N VAL A 305 6.88 2.03 -27.50
CA VAL A 305 7.20 2.53 -28.84
C VAL A 305 5.98 3.24 -29.39
N VAL A 306 6.16 4.47 -29.87
CA VAL A 306 5.11 5.24 -30.52
C VAL A 306 5.56 5.60 -31.91
N THR A 307 4.77 5.22 -32.90
CA THR A 307 5.01 5.46 -34.33
C THR A 307 3.85 6.24 -34.93
N ARG A 308 4.08 6.83 -36.11
CA ARG A 308 3.00 7.26 -36.99
C ARG A 308 2.42 6.02 -37.68
N ALA A 309 1.10 5.94 -37.78
CA ALA A 309 0.46 4.90 -38.58
C ALA A 309 0.97 4.93 -40.03
N GLU A 310 1.05 3.75 -40.64
CA GLU A 310 1.50 3.54 -42.04
C GLU A 310 2.93 4.03 -42.34
N SER A 311 3.72 4.35 -41.31
CA SER A 311 5.10 4.77 -41.49
C SER A 311 6.05 3.59 -41.69
N ALA A 312 7.21 3.84 -42.32
CA ALA A 312 8.28 2.85 -42.45
C ALA A 312 8.69 2.25 -41.10
N ALA A 313 8.74 3.08 -40.04
CA ALA A 313 9.01 2.64 -38.68
C ALA A 313 7.92 1.68 -38.15
N GLU A 314 6.64 1.94 -38.42
CA GLU A 314 5.57 1.03 -38.00
C GLU A 314 5.60 -0.30 -38.75
N LYS A 315 5.85 -0.25 -40.07
CA LYS A 315 6.01 -1.47 -40.87
C LYS A 315 7.18 -2.31 -40.37
N ALA A 316 8.36 -1.70 -40.18
CA ALA A 316 9.54 -2.40 -39.67
C ALA A 316 9.33 -3.04 -38.29
N LEU A 317 8.60 -2.37 -37.39
CA LEU A 317 8.27 -2.92 -36.06
C LEU A 317 7.21 -4.03 -36.14
N THR A 318 6.28 -3.95 -37.08
CA THR A 318 5.28 -5.00 -37.31
C THR A 318 5.95 -6.28 -37.80
N ASP A 319 6.91 -6.14 -38.72
CA ASP A 319 7.61 -7.27 -39.31
C ASP A 319 8.60 -7.91 -38.31
N ALA A 320 9.32 -7.08 -37.54
CA ALA A 320 10.33 -7.56 -36.61
C ALA A 320 9.75 -8.12 -35.29
N LEU A 321 8.62 -7.56 -34.82
CA LEU A 321 8.06 -7.85 -33.50
C LEU A 321 6.51 -7.88 -33.55
N PRO A 322 5.93 -8.85 -34.29
CA PRO A 322 4.48 -8.97 -34.47
C PRO A 322 3.73 -9.22 -33.15
N GLU A 323 4.40 -9.83 -32.17
CA GLU A 323 3.84 -10.19 -30.86
C GLU A 323 3.60 -9.01 -29.92
N LEU A 324 4.09 -7.80 -30.26
CA LEU A 324 3.89 -6.62 -29.43
C LEU A 324 2.44 -6.15 -29.45
N SER A 325 1.88 -5.92 -28.26
CA SER A 325 0.54 -5.36 -28.11
C SER A 325 0.41 -4.03 -28.85
N ARG A 326 -0.53 -3.96 -29.80
CA ARG A 326 -0.77 -2.81 -30.67
C ARG A 326 -2.03 -2.07 -30.23
N VAL A 327 -1.90 -0.77 -30.01
CA VAL A 327 -3.03 0.12 -29.68
C VAL A 327 -2.98 1.33 -30.61
N GLU A 328 -4.06 1.58 -31.33
CA GLU A 328 -4.17 2.76 -32.19
C GLU A 328 -4.77 3.94 -31.43
N SER A 329 -4.26 5.14 -31.70
CA SER A 329 -4.85 6.36 -31.18
C SER A 329 -6.25 6.59 -31.77
N ARG A 330 -7.17 7.17 -30.99
CA ARG A 330 -8.44 7.69 -31.51
C ARG A 330 -8.15 8.70 -32.63
N GLY A 331 -8.44 8.32 -33.88
CA GLY A 331 -8.10 9.08 -35.09
C GLY A 331 -7.04 8.45 -35.99
N GLY A 332 -6.54 7.25 -35.68
CA GLY A 332 -5.74 6.41 -36.58
C GLY A 332 -4.34 6.92 -36.93
N ARG A 333 -3.89 8.07 -36.40
CA ARG A 333 -2.62 8.70 -36.80
C ARG A 333 -1.38 8.15 -36.10
N ARG A 334 -1.54 7.52 -34.94
CA ARG A 334 -0.44 7.02 -34.11
C ARG A 334 -0.71 5.59 -33.69
N VAL A 335 0.34 4.78 -33.70
CA VAL A 335 0.34 3.43 -33.17
C VAL A 335 1.23 3.38 -31.94
N LEU A 336 0.70 2.83 -30.86
CA LEU A 336 1.39 2.56 -29.61
C LEU A 336 1.64 1.06 -29.53
N ARG A 337 2.91 0.68 -29.37
CA ARG A 337 3.32 -0.68 -29.02
C ARG A 337 3.86 -0.69 -27.60
N ARG A 338 3.35 -1.62 -26.78
CA ARG A 338 3.78 -1.80 -25.39
C ARG A 338 4.32 -3.21 -25.18
N LEU A 339 5.48 -3.30 -24.54
CA LEU A 339 6.06 -4.54 -24.05
C LEU A 339 6.24 -4.49 -22.53
N PRO A 340 5.55 -5.33 -21.76
CA PRO A 340 5.78 -5.43 -20.32
C PRO A 340 7.14 -6.08 -20.04
N LEU A 341 7.92 -5.47 -19.14
CA LEU A 341 9.32 -5.85 -18.89
C LEU A 341 9.54 -6.66 -17.60
N GLU A 342 8.60 -6.61 -16.66
CA GLU A 342 8.77 -7.26 -15.34
C GLU A 342 8.82 -8.80 -15.43
N ARG A 343 8.28 -9.37 -16.51
CA ARG A 343 8.25 -10.81 -16.76
C ARG A 343 9.31 -11.27 -17.77
N LEU A 344 10.11 -10.35 -18.29
CA LEU A 344 11.13 -10.69 -19.30
C LEU A 344 12.49 -10.89 -18.65
N PRO A 345 13.16 -12.03 -18.91
CA PRO A 345 14.57 -12.18 -18.60
C PRO A 345 15.39 -11.04 -19.21
N LEU A 346 16.50 -10.69 -18.57
CA LEU A 346 17.37 -9.60 -19.02
C LEU A 346 17.79 -9.76 -20.48
N GLU A 347 18.21 -10.98 -20.84
CA GLU A 347 18.65 -11.34 -22.19
C GLU A 347 17.55 -11.12 -23.22
N ARG A 348 16.32 -11.51 -22.89
CA ARG A 348 15.16 -11.33 -23.78
C ARG A 348 14.85 -9.86 -23.98
N TRP A 349 14.92 -9.04 -22.93
CA TRP A 349 14.78 -7.59 -23.07
C TRP A 349 15.88 -6.99 -23.95
N LEU A 350 17.15 -7.38 -23.76
CA LEU A 350 18.27 -6.89 -24.58
C LEU A 350 18.09 -7.28 -26.04
N ALA A 351 17.73 -8.54 -26.30
CA ALA A 351 17.44 -9.05 -27.63
C ALA A 351 16.29 -8.28 -28.28
N THR A 352 15.19 -8.03 -27.56
CA THR A 352 14.08 -7.23 -28.09
C THR A 352 14.49 -5.79 -28.37
N LEU A 353 15.27 -5.16 -27.48
CA LEU A 353 15.76 -3.80 -27.69
C LEU A 353 16.71 -3.73 -28.90
N GLY A 354 17.57 -4.74 -29.08
CA GLY A 354 18.44 -4.89 -30.24
C GLY A 354 17.66 -5.07 -31.53
N ALA A 355 16.66 -5.96 -31.55
CA ALA A 355 15.78 -6.17 -32.70
C ALA A 355 15.01 -4.90 -33.08
N ILE A 356 14.52 -4.13 -32.10
CA ILE A 356 13.92 -2.80 -32.33
C ILE A 356 14.94 -1.87 -32.97
N ALA A 357 16.14 -1.76 -32.40
CA ALA A 357 17.17 -0.87 -32.91
C ALA A 357 17.58 -1.22 -34.35
N GLU A 358 17.75 -2.51 -34.65
CA GLU A 358 18.11 -3.02 -35.98
C GLU A 358 16.99 -2.79 -37.01
N ALA A 359 15.74 -3.11 -36.66
CA ALA A 359 14.59 -2.85 -37.52
C ALA A 359 14.46 -1.35 -37.85
N LEU A 360 14.65 -0.50 -36.85
CA LEU A 360 14.58 0.95 -37.00
C LEU A 360 15.79 1.54 -37.73
N ALA A 361 16.97 0.92 -37.64
CA ALA A 361 18.17 1.36 -38.36
C ALA A 361 18.05 1.22 -39.88
N ARG A 362 17.23 0.27 -40.35
CA ARG A 362 16.93 0.04 -41.77
C ARG A 362 15.93 1.05 -42.36
N CYS A 363 15.28 1.85 -41.51
CA CYS A 363 14.31 2.83 -41.96
C CYS A 363 14.97 4.10 -42.52
N PRO A 364 14.34 4.80 -43.49
CA PRO A 364 14.81 6.09 -43.95
C PRO A 364 14.85 7.11 -42.81
N GLU A 365 15.87 7.97 -42.81
CA GLU A 365 16.04 8.99 -41.77
C GLU A 365 14.95 10.07 -41.86
N ALA A 366 14.51 10.58 -40.71
CA ALA A 366 13.60 11.71 -40.67
C ALA A 366 14.29 12.99 -41.19
N PRO A 367 13.64 13.80 -42.06
CA PRO A 367 14.22 15.03 -42.57
C PRO A 367 14.52 16.03 -41.44
N ALA A 368 15.55 16.86 -41.61
CA ALA A 368 16.03 17.79 -40.58
C ALA A 368 14.92 18.71 -40.03
N ALA A 369 14.00 19.18 -40.88
CA ALA A 369 12.85 20.00 -40.50
C ALA A 369 11.82 19.27 -39.60
N ALA A 370 11.73 17.94 -39.71
CA ALA A 370 10.87 17.11 -38.85
C ALA A 370 11.53 16.76 -37.50
N ARG A 371 12.79 17.18 -37.27
CA ARG A 371 13.50 16.97 -36.00
C ARG A 371 13.01 17.88 -34.86
N GLY A 372 12.15 18.86 -35.15
CA GLY A 372 11.48 19.82 -34.27
C GLY A 372 11.92 19.87 -32.80
N VAL A 373 12.59 20.96 -32.39
CA VAL A 373 12.96 21.45 -31.02
C VAL A 373 13.55 20.44 -30.01
N ALA A 374 13.45 19.13 -30.23
CA ALA A 374 14.33 18.14 -29.65
C ALA A 374 15.70 18.38 -30.28
N SER A 375 16.55 19.11 -29.54
CA SER A 375 17.84 19.62 -30.00
C SER A 375 18.63 18.56 -30.73
N HIS A 376 19.38 18.98 -31.75
CA HIS A 376 20.39 18.18 -32.47
C HIS A 376 21.25 17.28 -31.55
N ALA A 377 21.43 17.67 -30.27
CA ALA A 377 22.12 16.97 -29.18
C ALA A 377 21.42 15.71 -28.60
N GLU A 378 20.46 15.12 -29.30
CA GLU A 378 19.79 13.86 -28.88
C GLU A 378 20.31 12.63 -29.64
N THR A 379 21.37 12.72 -30.44
CA THR A 379 22.03 11.54 -31.03
C THR A 379 23.13 11.00 -30.12
N VAL A 380 23.45 9.70 -30.21
CA VAL A 380 24.51 9.07 -29.39
C VAL A 380 25.85 9.79 -29.50
N ARG A 381 26.12 10.45 -30.62
CA ARG A 381 27.36 11.20 -30.88
C ARG A 381 27.55 12.41 -29.96
N ASP A 382 26.46 12.98 -29.45
CA ASP A 382 26.48 14.18 -28.60
C ASP A 382 26.23 13.88 -27.11
N LEU A 383 26.10 12.58 -26.77
CA LEU A 383 26.01 12.14 -25.39
C LEU A 383 27.42 11.99 -24.82
N PRO A 384 27.75 12.60 -23.66
CA PRO A 384 28.90 12.13 -22.92
C PRO A 384 28.70 10.63 -22.69
N ALA A 385 29.71 9.82 -23.02
CA ALA A 385 29.72 8.38 -22.77
C ALA A 385 29.12 8.12 -21.38
N PRO A 386 28.35 7.02 -21.17
CA PRO A 386 27.72 6.74 -19.89
C PRO A 386 28.83 6.58 -18.84
N ARG A 387 29.25 7.70 -18.24
CA ARG A 387 29.91 7.70 -16.95
C ARG A 387 28.89 7.05 -16.06
N ALA A 388 29.22 5.85 -15.63
CA ALA A 388 28.51 5.12 -14.61
C ALA A 388 27.98 6.16 -13.62
N VAL A 389 26.66 6.38 -13.63
CA VAL A 389 26.02 7.18 -12.61
C VAL A 389 26.31 6.39 -11.35
N GLY A 390 27.31 6.85 -10.59
CA GLY A 390 27.83 6.17 -9.42
C GLY A 390 26.66 5.68 -8.59
N LEU A 391 26.62 4.36 -8.40
CA LEU A 391 25.72 3.70 -7.47
C LEU A 391 25.89 4.37 -6.11
#